data_AF-A0A7C5VKB6-F1
#
_entry.id   AF-A0A7C5VKB6-F1
#
_cell.length_a   1.000
_cell.length_b   1.000
_cell.length_c   1.000
_cell.angle_alpha   90.00
_cell.angle_beta   90.00
_cell.angle_gamma   90.00
#
_symmetry.space_group_name_H-M   'P 1'
#
loop_
_entity.id
_entity.type
_entity.pdbx_description
1 polymer ?
#
loop_
_entity_poly.entity_id
_entity_poly.type
_entity_poly.pdbx_seq_one_letter_code
_entity_poly.pdbx_strand_id
1 'polypeptide(L)'
;MVQVSLLDLKPLAEALRQARVERGVKVYLLTTAEGLVHRASYAPSLALVGAAVRFAPRVEGEFLVVDRKMAFQVRRGYLATTLEEAPPEPLVERFYWAFVRAVPFSVEDWIHRMYQQEYLRQGGGR
;
A
#
# COMPACT_ATOMS: atom_id res chain seq x y z
N MET A 1 -0.50 -8.59 5.43
CA MET A 1 -1.60 -7.90 4.71
C MET A 1 -1.73 -6.52 5.31
N VAL A 2 -1.80 -5.47 4.50
CA VAL A 2 -1.84 -4.08 4.97
C VAL A 2 -2.98 -3.37 4.26
N GLN A 3 -3.86 -2.71 5.02
CA GLN A 3 -4.88 -1.82 4.48
C GLN A 3 -4.66 -0.42 5.06
N VAL A 4 -4.41 0.56 4.21
CA VAL A 4 -4.22 1.96 4.62
C VAL A 4 -4.69 2.91 3.52
N SER A 5 -5.28 4.04 3.89
CA SER A 5 -5.73 5.02 2.89
C SER A 5 -4.54 5.64 2.16
N LEU A 6 -3.44 5.86 2.88
CA LEU A 6 -2.17 6.36 2.36
C LEU A 6 -1.01 5.66 3.10
N LEU A 7 -0.09 5.03 2.38
CA LEU A 7 1.12 4.48 2.97
C LEU A 7 2.24 5.53 2.98
N ASP A 8 2.29 6.37 4.00
CA ASP A 8 3.25 7.49 4.17
C ASP A 8 4.16 7.32 5.40
N LEU A 9 3.89 6.33 6.25
CA LEU A 9 4.71 6.01 7.41
C LEU A 9 5.98 5.27 6.96
N LYS A 10 7.08 6.02 6.88
CA LYS A 10 8.39 5.49 6.49
C LYS A 10 8.78 4.21 7.26
N PRO A 11 8.69 4.14 8.61
CA PRO A 11 9.10 2.92 9.33
C PRO A 11 8.29 1.68 8.94
N LEU A 12 6.98 1.84 8.71
CA LEU A 12 6.11 0.75 8.27
C LEU A 12 6.46 0.32 6.85
N ALA A 13 6.63 1.28 5.93
CA ALA A 13 6.99 1.00 4.55
C ALA A 13 8.35 0.28 4.43
N GLU A 14 9.35 0.73 5.18
CA GLU A 14 10.67 0.11 5.20
C GLU A 14 10.64 -1.30 5.78
N ALA A 15 9.91 -1.51 6.89
CA ALA A 15 9.76 -2.84 7.48
C ALA A 15 9.10 -3.83 6.49
N LEU A 16 8.04 -3.41 5.78
CA LEU A 16 7.39 -4.22 4.76
C LEU A 16 8.32 -4.51 3.59
N ARG A 17 9.06 -3.51 3.12
CA ARG A 17 10.05 -3.66 2.04
C ARG A 17 11.16 -4.64 2.45
N GLN A 18 11.68 -4.50 3.65
CA GLN A 18 12.73 -5.37 4.19
C GLN A 18 12.23 -6.81 4.33
N ALA A 19 11.05 -7.01 4.91
CA ALA A 19 10.44 -8.33 5.03
C ALA A 19 10.25 -8.99 3.65
N ARG A 20 9.86 -8.22 2.63
CA ARG A 20 9.72 -8.71 1.26
C ARG A 20 11.07 -9.08 0.64
N VAL A 21 12.02 -8.15 0.66
CA VAL A 21 13.29 -8.28 -0.07
C VAL A 21 14.23 -9.28 0.60
N GLU A 22 14.39 -9.19 1.91
CA GLU A 22 15.39 -9.99 2.63
C GLU A 22 14.85 -11.37 3.04
N ARG A 23 13.54 -11.47 3.28
CA ARG A 23 12.92 -12.68 3.85
C ARG A 23 11.88 -13.33 2.92
N GLY A 24 11.67 -12.78 1.72
CA GLY A 24 10.72 -13.30 0.75
C GLY A 24 9.25 -13.24 1.20
N VAL A 25 8.92 -12.45 2.22
CA VAL A 25 7.57 -12.38 2.78
C VAL A 25 6.58 -11.91 1.72
N LYS A 26 5.40 -12.53 1.67
CA LYS A 26 4.32 -12.11 0.77
C LYS A 26 3.62 -10.88 1.36
N VAL A 27 3.83 -9.74 0.72
CA VAL A 27 3.19 -8.47 1.12
C VAL A 27 2.02 -8.19 0.18
N TYR A 28 0.85 -7.97 0.80
CA TYR A 28 -0.37 -7.54 0.13
C TYR A 28 -0.77 -6.19 0.69
N LEU A 29 -0.93 -5.20 -0.17
CA LEU A 29 -1.30 -3.83 0.18
C LEU A 29 -2.60 -3.44 -0.51
N LEU A 30 -3.62 -3.10 0.27
CA LEU A 30 -4.82 -2.44 -0.20
C LEU A 30 -4.77 -0.96 0.18
N THR A 31 -4.94 -0.08 -0.80
CA THR A 31 -4.97 1.37 -0.57
C THR A 31 -6.05 2.06 -1.41
N THR A 32 -6.08 3.39 -1.42
CA THR A 32 -6.98 4.15 -2.29
C THR A 32 -6.28 4.61 -3.57
N ALA A 33 -7.06 4.99 -4.59
CA ALA A 33 -6.49 5.57 -5.80
C ALA A 33 -5.67 6.84 -5.50
N GLU A 34 -6.18 7.70 -4.61
CA GLU A 34 -5.47 8.88 -4.11
C GLU A 34 -4.19 8.50 -3.36
N GLY A 35 -4.28 7.48 -2.50
CA GLY A 35 -3.15 6.93 -1.76
C GLY A 35 -2.02 6.42 -2.66
N LEU A 36 -2.31 5.97 -3.87
CA LEU A 36 -1.29 5.55 -4.84
C LEU A 36 -0.53 6.70 -5.48
N VAL A 37 -1.23 7.78 -5.82
CA VAL A 37 -0.66 8.91 -6.57
C VAL A 37 -0.10 10.01 -5.66
N HIS A 38 -0.42 9.95 -4.37
CA HIS A 38 0.06 10.91 -3.40
C HIS A 38 1.60 10.90 -3.30
N ARG A 39 2.21 12.09 -3.31
CA ARG A 39 3.68 12.27 -3.34
C ARG A 39 4.44 11.57 -2.21
N ALA A 40 3.80 11.43 -1.05
CA ALA A 40 4.40 10.79 0.13
C ALA A 40 4.16 9.27 0.17
N SER A 41 3.51 8.71 -0.84
CA SER A 41 3.15 7.30 -0.85
C SER A 41 4.34 6.41 -1.14
N TYR A 42 4.55 5.43 -0.27
CA TYR A 42 5.47 4.30 -0.47
C TYR A 42 4.78 3.10 -1.16
N ALA A 43 3.53 3.22 -1.59
CA ALA A 43 2.85 2.12 -2.28
C ALA A 43 3.53 1.74 -3.61
N PRO A 44 3.94 2.68 -4.49
CA PRO A 44 4.68 2.33 -5.71
C PRO A 44 6.04 1.68 -5.43
N SER A 45 6.76 2.12 -4.39
CA SER A 45 8.06 1.53 -4.03
C SER A 45 7.93 0.12 -3.47
N LEU A 46 6.85 -0.18 -2.74
CA LEU A 46 6.53 -1.55 -2.36
C LEU A 46 6.17 -2.42 -3.56
N ALA A 47 5.41 -1.89 -4.53
CA ALA A 47 5.09 -2.61 -5.75
C ALA A 47 6.36 -2.96 -6.55
N LEU A 48 7.33 -2.04 -6.62
CA LEU A 48 8.63 -2.26 -7.30
C LEU A 48 9.43 -3.43 -6.69
N VAL A 49 9.30 -3.70 -5.38
CA VAL A 49 9.92 -4.87 -4.75
C VAL A 49 9.02 -6.12 -4.79
N GLY A 50 7.98 -6.10 -5.62
CA GLY A 50 7.11 -7.23 -5.88
C GLY A 50 6.01 -7.45 -4.83
N ALA A 51 5.63 -6.44 -4.05
CA ALA A 51 4.42 -6.51 -3.24
C ALA A 51 3.18 -6.51 -4.14
N ALA A 52 2.15 -7.28 -3.77
CA ALA A 52 0.87 -7.25 -4.46
C ALA A 52 0.08 -6.03 -4.00
N VAL A 53 0.09 -4.98 -4.79
CA VAL A 53 -0.60 -3.71 -4.49
C VAL A 53 -1.91 -3.65 -5.27
N ARG A 54 -2.98 -3.29 -4.57
CA ARG A 54 -4.29 -3.04 -5.16
C ARG A 54 -4.91 -1.77 -4.57
N PHE A 55 -5.85 -1.20 -5.31
CA PHE A 55 -6.54 0.00 -4.88
C PHE A 55 -8.06 -0.08 -5.08
N ALA A 56 -8.78 0.58 -4.18
CA ALA A 56 -10.22 0.72 -4.23
C ALA A 56 -10.62 2.20 -4.02
N PRO A 57 -11.86 2.60 -4.34
CA PRO A 57 -12.32 3.97 -4.09
C PRO A 57 -12.25 4.38 -2.62
N ARG A 58 -12.40 3.41 -1.71
CA ARG A 58 -12.32 3.59 -0.26
C ARG A 58 -11.74 2.34 0.40
N VAL A 59 -11.16 2.50 1.58
CA VAL A 59 -10.74 1.41 2.46
C VAL A 59 -11.53 1.44 3.76
N GLU A 60 -11.88 0.27 4.29
CA GLU A 60 -12.69 0.13 5.51
C GLU A 60 -11.81 0.02 6.76
N GLY A 61 -11.26 1.15 7.17
CA GLY A 61 -10.32 1.27 8.29
C GLY A 61 -8.87 1.01 7.89
N GLU A 62 -7.95 1.23 8.83
CA GLU A 62 -6.52 1.05 8.61
C GLU A 62 -5.96 0.01 9.57
N PHE A 63 -5.27 -0.99 9.03
CA PHE A 63 -4.76 -2.10 9.81
C PHE A 63 -3.63 -2.87 9.09
N LEU A 64 -2.89 -3.63 9.88
CA LEU A 64 -1.87 -4.58 9.47
C LEU A 64 -2.22 -5.95 10.06
N VAL A 65 -2.09 -7.00 9.26
CA VAL A 65 -2.18 -8.39 9.71
C VAL A 65 -0.91 -9.14 9.29
N VAL A 66 -0.29 -9.84 10.25
CA VAL A 66 0.90 -10.66 10.06
C VAL A 66 0.54 -12.12 10.28
N ASP A 67 0.85 -12.97 9.30
CA ASP A 67 0.64 -14.42 9.30
C ASP A 67 -0.75 -14.90 9.71
N ARG A 68 -1.77 -14.02 9.65
CA ARG A 68 -3.14 -14.26 10.17
C ARG A 68 -3.18 -14.57 11.68
N LYS A 69 -2.07 -14.33 12.40
CA LYS A 69 -1.93 -14.61 13.84
C LYS A 69 -1.89 -13.35 14.67
N MET A 70 -1.38 -12.26 14.10
CA MET A 70 -1.28 -10.97 14.75
C MET A 70 -1.93 -9.92 13.88
N ALA A 71 -2.68 -9.01 14.49
CA ALA A 71 -3.23 -7.88 13.79
C ALA A 71 -3.17 -6.61 14.64
N PHE A 72 -3.03 -5.50 13.95
CA PHE A 72 -2.93 -4.18 14.54
C PHE A 72 -3.82 -3.21 13.78
N GLN A 73 -4.65 -2.46 14.47
CA GLN A 73 -5.27 -1.26 13.91
C GLN A 73 -4.25 -0.12 13.89
N VAL A 74 -4.21 0.61 12.79
CA VAL A 74 -3.37 1.79 12.63
C VAL A 74 -4.21 3.01 12.98
N ARG A 75 -3.87 3.67 14.08
CA ARG A 75 -4.53 4.90 14.52
C ARG A 75 -3.65 6.09 14.20
N ARG A 76 -4.07 6.89 13.23
CA ARG A 76 -3.40 8.16 12.92
C ARG A 76 -3.84 9.21 13.91
N GLY A 77 -3.03 9.43 14.95
CA GLY A 77 -3.20 10.55 15.85
C GLY A 77 -2.58 11.83 15.30
N TYR A 78 -2.96 12.97 15.87
CA TYR A 78 -2.41 14.28 15.53
C TYR A 78 -0.91 14.39 15.82
N LEU A 79 -0.45 13.77 16.92
CA LEU A 79 0.95 13.81 17.37
C LEU A 79 1.76 12.59 16.93
N ALA A 80 1.13 11.42 16.88
CA ALA A 80 1.79 10.17 16.57
C ALA A 80 0.80 9.17 15.96
N THR A 81 1.32 8.27 15.13
CA THR A 81 0.58 7.07 14.72
C THR A 81 0.81 5.98 15.75
N THR A 82 -0.26 5.38 16.25
CA THR A 82 -0.21 4.24 17.18
C THR A 82 -0.70 2.96 16.52
N LEU A 83 -0.22 1.82 17.02
CA LEU A 83 -0.66 0.49 16.64
C LEU A 83 -1.38 -0.13 17.83
N GLU A 84 -2.65 -0.47 17.64
CA GLU A 84 -3.48 -1.10 18.67
C GLU A 84 -3.72 -2.55 18.28
N GLU A 85 -3.44 -3.50 19.17
CA GLU A 85 -3.71 -4.91 18.90
C GLU A 85 -5.20 -5.15 18.64
N ALA A 86 -5.48 -6.04 17.68
CA ALA A 86 -6.82 -6.39 17.27
C ALA A 86 -6.93 -7.88 16.95
N PRO A 87 -8.14 -8.47 17.05
CA PRO A 87 -8.36 -9.85 16.63
C PRO A 87 -8.12 -9.99 15.12
N PRO A 88 -7.31 -10.98 14.67
CA PRO A 88 -6.94 -11.11 13.28
C PRO A 88 -8.06 -11.63 12.38
N GLU A 89 -8.90 -12.58 12.84
CA GLU A 89 -9.92 -13.21 11.97
C GLU A 89 -10.81 -12.21 11.21
N PRO A 90 -11.48 -11.24 11.86
CA PRO A 90 -12.37 -10.32 11.15
C PRO A 90 -11.63 -9.41 10.17
N LEU A 91 -10.38 -9.06 10.48
CA LEU A 91 -9.55 -8.21 9.62
C LEU A 91 -9.03 -8.96 8.39
N VAL A 92 -8.68 -10.24 8.55
CA VAL A 92 -8.28 -11.10 7.43
C VAL A 92 -9.42 -11.25 6.42
N GLU A 93 -10.63 -11.56 6.91
CA GLU A 93 -11.80 -11.74 6.05
C GLU A 93 -12.15 -10.45 5.31
N ARG A 94 -12.25 -9.33 6.04
CA ARG A 94 -12.51 -8.00 5.46
C ARG A 94 -11.46 -7.66 4.40
N PHE A 95 -10.19 -7.85 4.72
CA PHE A 95 -9.10 -7.59 3.79
C PHE A 95 -9.22 -8.44 2.53
N TYR A 96 -9.44 -9.74 2.67
CA TYR A 96 -9.51 -10.66 1.55
C TYR A 96 -10.59 -10.25 0.56
N TRP A 97 -11.81 -9.99 1.03
CA TRP A 97 -12.92 -9.61 0.17
C TRP A 97 -12.71 -8.26 -0.51
N ALA A 98 -12.21 -7.27 0.23
CA ALA A 98 -11.90 -5.96 -0.33
C ALA A 98 -10.76 -6.06 -1.37
N PHE A 99 -9.72 -6.82 -1.06
CA PHE A 99 -8.54 -6.97 -1.92
C PHE A 99 -8.82 -7.73 -3.21
N VAL A 100 -9.66 -8.77 -3.20
CA VAL A 100 -10.02 -9.51 -4.42
C VAL A 100 -10.85 -8.66 -5.38
N ARG A 101 -11.69 -7.76 -4.85
CA ARG A 101 -12.53 -6.85 -5.66
C ARG A 101 -11.81 -5.58 -6.10
N ALA A 102 -10.66 -5.28 -5.51
CA ALA A 102 -9.88 -4.08 -5.80
C ALA A 102 -9.12 -4.18 -7.14
N VAL A 103 -8.80 -3.03 -7.70
CA VAL A 103 -8.08 -2.92 -8.98
C VAL A 103 -6.59 -3.19 -8.75
N PRO A 104 -5.95 -4.08 -9.54
CA PRO A 104 -4.51 -4.30 -9.45
C PRO A 104 -3.72 -3.06 -9.87
N PHE A 105 -2.69 -2.72 -9.08
CA PHE A 105 -1.72 -1.71 -9.47
C PHE A 105 -0.67 -2.34 -10.39
N SER A 106 -0.53 -1.78 -11.60
CA SER A 106 0.52 -2.15 -12.55
C SER A 106 1.69 -1.19 -12.44
N VAL A 107 2.86 -1.72 -12.11
CA VAL A 107 4.12 -0.96 -12.09
C VAL A 107 4.46 -0.46 -13.50
N GLU A 108 4.23 -1.29 -14.52
CA GLU A 108 4.50 -0.95 -15.91
C GLU A 108 3.65 0.25 -16.37
N ASP A 109 2.33 0.19 -16.14
CA ASP A 109 1.42 1.29 -16.50
C ASP A 109 1.74 2.57 -15.72
N TRP A 110 2.22 2.42 -14.49
CA TRP A 110 2.64 3.55 -13.68
C TRP A 110 3.92 4.21 -14.21
N ILE A 111 4.95 3.42 -14.53
CA ILE A 111 6.18 3.92 -15.16
C ILE A 111 5.87 4.58 -16.49
N HIS A 112 5.03 3.95 -17.33
CA HIS A 112 4.64 4.51 -18.62
C HIS A 112 3.96 5.88 -18.47
N ARG A 113 3.02 6.01 -17.53
CA ARG A 113 2.37 7.31 -17.22
C ARG A 113 3.34 8.36 -16.73
N MET A 114 4.28 8.00 -15.87
CA MET A 114 5.33 8.92 -15.40
C MET A 114 6.19 9.41 -16.57
N TYR A 115 6.57 8.51 -17.48
CA TYR A 115 7.36 8.85 -18.67
C TYR A 115 6.62 9.83 -19.60
N GLN A 116 5.33 9.58 -19.86
CA GLN A 116 4.50 10.49 -20.66
C GLN A 116 4.39 11.88 -20.02
N GLN A 117 4.19 11.95 -18.70
CA GLN A 117 4.11 13.23 -17.99
C GLN A 117 5.43 14.00 -18.07
N GLU A 118 6.56 13.32 -17.94
CA GLU A 118 7.87 13.95 -18.05
C GLU A 118 8.16 14.41 -19.50
N TYR A 119 7.83 13.59 -20.49
CA TYR A 119 7.97 13.95 -21.91
C TYR A 119 7.13 15.18 -22.27
N LEU A 120 5.89 15.25 -21.80
CA LEU A 120 5.02 16.42 -21.98
C LEU A 120 5.57 17.67 -21.27
N ARG A 121 6.17 17.50 -20.08
CA ARG A 121 6.82 18.60 -19.34
C ARG A 121 8.07 19.14 -20.03
N GLN A 122 8.84 18.28 -20.68
CA GLN A 122 10.07 18.66 -21.37
C GLN A 122 9.85 19.26 -22.77
N GLY A 123 8.58 19.47 -23.18
CA GLY A 123 8.25 20.10 -24.44
C GLY A 123 8.51 19.16 -25.62
N GLY A 124 7.73 18.08 -25.68
CA GLY A 124 7.79 17.06 -26.73
C GLY A 124 8.10 17.64 -28.10
N GLY A 125 9.26 17.22 -28.63
CA GLY A 125 9.67 17.30 -30.03
C GLY A 125 9.39 18.60 -30.77
N ARG A 126 10.42 19.44 -30.94
CA ARG A 126 10.54 20.26 -32.16
C ARG A 126 10.46 19.40 -33.41
#